data_AF-A0A136K1J1-F1
#
_entry.id   AF-A0A136K1J1-F1
#
_cell.length_a   1.000
_cell.length_b   1.000
_cell.length_c   1.000
_cell.angle_alpha   90.00
_cell.angle_beta   90.00
_cell.angle_gamma   90.00
#
_symmetry.space_group_name_H-M   'P 1'
#
loop_
_entity.id
_entity.type
_entity.pdbx_description
1 polymer ?
#
loop_
_entity_poly.entity_id
_entity_poly.type
_entity_poly.pdbx_seq_one_letter_code
_entity_poly.pdbx_strand_id
1 'polypeptide(L)' 'MPAHAVDLIVLAEASGRTLAFGPGHVSSTASPGAPGTMLLTGHRDTHFRFLQEVTVGERLEVVGRDGRRDYYRVTDRR' A
#
# COMPACT_ATOMS: atom_id res chain seq x y z
N MET A 1 1.75 8.54 0.29
CA MET A 1 2.91 8.65 1.19
C MET A 1 3.54 10.04 1.03
N PRO A 2 3.15 11.03 1.85
CA PRO A 2 3.51 12.44 1.63
C PRO A 2 5.01 12.72 1.57
N ALA A 3 5.81 12.07 2.43
CA ALA A 3 7.27 12.26 2.49
C ALA A 3 8.00 11.91 1.19
N HIS A 4 7.40 11.04 0.36
CA HIS A 4 7.97 10.58 -0.91
C HIS A 4 7.24 11.15 -2.13
N ALA A 5 6.26 12.05 -1.92
CA ALA A 5 5.37 12.56 -2.96
C ALA A 5 4.70 11.45 -3.81
N VAL A 6 4.41 10.31 -3.18
CA VAL A 6 3.79 9.15 -3.85
C VAL A 6 2.31 9.09 -3.54
N ASP A 7 1.50 8.95 -4.58
CA ASP A 7 0.06 8.66 -4.53
C ASP A 7 -0.26 7.56 -5.55
N LEU A 8 -0.86 6.46 -5.10
CA LEU A 8 -1.04 5.25 -5.90
C LEU A 8 -2.44 4.67 -5.70
N ILE A 9 -3.04 4.23 -6.80
CA ILE A 9 -4.31 3.50 -6.77
C ILE A 9 -4.01 2.02 -6.53
N VAL A 10 -4.57 1.47 -5.44
CA VAL A 10 -4.51 0.04 -5.14
C VAL A 10 -5.67 -0.67 -5.84
N LEU A 11 -5.33 -1.66 -6.65
CA LEU A 11 -6.28 -2.48 -7.40
C LEU A 11 -6.71 -3.72 -6.61
N ALA A 12 -7.87 -4.27 -6.98
CA ALA A 12 -8.32 -5.54 -6.42
C ALA A 12 -7.46 -6.70 -6.93
N GLU A 13 -7.16 -7.63 -6.03
CA GLU A 13 -6.45 -8.89 -6.30
C GLU A 13 -5.01 -8.74 -6.78
N ALA A 14 -4.07 -9.34 -6.04
CA ALA A 14 -2.65 -9.37 -6.39
C ALA A 14 -2.32 -10.38 -7.51
N SER A 15 -2.88 -10.17 -8.71
CA SER A 15 -2.62 -10.99 -9.90
C SER A 15 -1.51 -10.40 -10.80
N GLY A 16 -0.93 -11.21 -11.68
CA GLY A 16 0.05 -10.72 -12.67
C GLY A 16 -0.52 -9.64 -13.60
N ARG A 17 -1.82 -9.73 -13.95
CA ARG A 17 -2.51 -8.68 -14.71
C ARG A 17 -2.65 -7.40 -13.91
N THR A 18 -2.97 -7.51 -12.62
CA THR A 18 -3.12 -6.34 -11.74
C THR A 18 -1.82 -5.57 -11.60
N LEU A 19 -0.72 -6.28 -11.38
CA LEU A 19 0.60 -5.68 -11.17
C LEU A 19 1.12 -4.90 -12.38
N ALA A 20 0.66 -5.23 -13.59
CA ALA A 20 0.97 -4.46 -14.78
C ALA A 20 0.44 -3.01 -14.73
N PHE A 21 -0.60 -2.74 -13.93
CA PHE A 21 -1.27 -1.43 -13.87
C PHE A 21 -1.12 -0.71 -12.53
N GLY A 22 -0.81 -1.41 -11.44
CA GLY A 22 -0.64 -0.78 -10.13
C GLY A 22 -0.38 -1.78 -9.01
N PRO A 23 -0.21 -1.31 -7.77
CA PRO A 23 -0.24 -2.17 -6.60
C PRO A 23 -1.55 -2.95 -6.48
N GLY A 24 -1.50 -4.19 -5.99
CA GLY A 24 -2.66 -5.05 -5.77
C GLY A 24 -2.88 -5.37 -4.30
N HIS A 25 -4.14 -5.41 -3.87
CA HIS A 25 -4.53 -5.95 -2.57
C HIS A 25 -4.63 -7.48 -2.63
N VAL A 26 -4.03 -8.19 -1.67
CA VAL A 26 -4.19 -9.63 -1.53
C VAL A 26 -5.58 -9.93 -0.94
N SER A 27 -6.46 -10.53 -1.74
CA SER A 27 -7.90 -10.67 -1.44
C SER A 27 -8.23 -11.50 -0.19
N SER A 28 -7.32 -12.35 0.27
CA SER A 28 -7.46 -13.13 1.51
C SER A 28 -7.06 -12.38 2.78
N THR A 29 -6.71 -11.09 2.67
CA THR A 29 -6.19 -10.27 3.78
C THR A 29 -7.16 -9.15 4.15
N ALA A 30 -6.92 -8.49 5.28
CA ALA A 30 -7.87 -7.51 5.81
C ALA A 30 -8.06 -6.31 4.86
N SER A 31 -9.30 -5.85 4.70
CA SER A 31 -9.62 -4.62 3.98
C SER A 31 -9.10 -3.36 4.71
N PRO A 32 -8.99 -2.21 4.02
CA PRO A 32 -8.70 -0.92 4.65
C PRO A 32 -9.52 -0.62 5.90
N GLY A 33 -8.81 -0.43 7.02
CA GLY A 33 -9.35 -0.18 8.36
C GLY A 33 -10.26 -1.28 8.92
N ALA A 34 -10.23 -2.49 8.37
CA ALA A 34 -10.80 -3.68 8.99
C ALA A 34 -9.81 -4.28 10.01
N PRO A 35 -10.28 -5.02 11.03
CA PRO A 35 -9.39 -5.77 11.92
C PRO A 35 -8.55 -6.78 11.15
N GLY A 36 -7.25 -6.84 11.46
CA GLY A 36 -6.28 -7.74 10.84
C GLY A 36 -5.21 -7.03 10.02
N THR A 37 -4.40 -7.80 9.32
CA THR A 37 -3.31 -7.28 8.48
C THR A 37 -3.73 -7.24 7.03
N MET A 38 -3.62 -6.08 6.40
CA MET A 38 -3.77 -5.90 4.96
C MET A 38 -2.41 -6.12 4.28
N LEU A 39 -2.40 -6.90 3.20
CA LEU A 39 -1.19 -7.06 2.38
C LEU A 39 -1.40 -6.40 1.03
N LEU A 40 -0.47 -5.50 0.69
CA LEU A 40 -0.36 -4.86 -0.61
C LEU A 40 0.88 -5.36 -1.32
N THR A 41 0.76 -5.68 -2.61
CA THR A 41 1.86 -6.12 -3.46
C THR A 41 2.07 -5.13 -4.59
N GLY A 42 3.31 -5.00 -5.05
CA GLY A 42 3.68 -4.07 -6.10
C GLY A 42 5.06 -4.37 -6.63
N HIS A 43 5.34 -3.96 -7.87
CA HIS A 43 6.66 -4.05 -8.45
C HIS A 43 7.64 -3.13 -7.72
N ARG A 44 8.79 -3.69 -7.31
CA ARG A 44 9.81 -2.97 -6.52
C ARG A 44 10.56 -1.90 -7.31
N ASP A 45 10.53 -1.98 -8.63
CA ASP A 45 11.28 -1.15 -9.57
C ASP A 45 10.40 -0.09 -10.23
N THR A 46 9.07 -0.21 -10.10
CA THR A 46 8.10 0.78 -10.57
C THR A 46 7.26 1.31 -9.41
N HIS A 47 6.09 0.71 -9.16
CA HIS A 47 5.07 1.18 -8.21
C HIS A 47 5.63 1.38 -6.80
N PHE A 48 6.47 0.47 -6.33
CA PHE A 48 7.02 0.45 -4.98
C PHE A 48 8.51 0.82 -4.90
N ARG A 49 9.07 1.43 -5.96
CA ARG A 49 10.47 1.88 -5.97
C ARG A 49 10.82 2.77 -4.79
N PHE A 50 9.90 3.65 -4.38
CA PHE A 50 10.08 4.56 -3.26
C PHE A 50 10.25 3.85 -1.90
N LEU A 51 9.84 2.58 -1.75
CA LEU A 51 9.97 1.87 -0.47
C LEU A 51 11.42 1.71 -0.03
N GLN A 52 12.38 1.76 -0.96
CA GLN A 52 13.82 1.76 -0.65
C GLN A 52 14.26 3.00 0.15
N GLU A 53 13.51 4.09 0.07
CA GLU A 53 13.79 5.37 0.74
C GLU A 53 12.96 5.54 2.03
N VAL A 54 11.95 4.70 2.25
CA VAL A 54 11.05 4.80 3.41
C VAL A 54 11.76 4.56 4.73
N THR A 55 11.57 5.42 5.71
CA THR A 55 12.16 5.29 7.05
C THR A 55 11.14 4.94 8.12
N VAL A 56 11.59 4.25 9.18
CA VAL A 56 10.76 3.99 10.36
C VAL A 56 10.30 5.32 10.96
N GLY A 57 9.01 5.41 11.28
CA GLY A 57 8.36 6.62 11.80
C GLY A 57 7.57 7.40 10.75
N GLU A 58 7.76 7.14 9.46
CA GLU A 58 7.00 7.83 8.40
C GLU A 58 5.52 7.45 8.39
N ARG A 59 4.67 8.41 8.01
CA ARG A 59 3.22 8.25 7.97
C ARG A 59 2.74 7.85 6.58
N LEU A 60 1.95 6.78 6.52
CA LEU A 60 1.16 6.40 5.35
C LEU A 60 -0.33 6.63 5.58
N GLU A 61 -1.05 6.87 4.48
CA GLU A 61 -2.49 7.06 4.45
C GLU A 61 -3.06 6.03 3.49
N VAL A 62 -4.09 5.33 3.92
CA VAL A 62 -4.87 4.42 3.07
C VAL A 62 -6.28 4.94 3.01
N VAL A 63 -6.81 5.06 1.80
CA VAL A 63 -8.19 5.45 1.56
C VAL A 63 -8.98 4.22 1.15
N GLY A 64 -9.97 3.86 1.97
CA GLY A 64 -10.92 2.80 1.68
C GLY A 64 -11.84 3.16 0.51
N ARG A 65 -12.52 2.16 -0.05
CA ARG A 65 -13.54 2.38 -1.11
C ARG A 65 -14.73 3.22 -0.64
N ASP A 66 -14.96 3.25 0.67
CA ASP A 66 -15.95 4.08 1.36
C ASP A 66 -15.48 5.54 1.56
N GLY A 67 -14.27 5.88 1.13
CA GLY A 67 -13.66 7.20 1.32
C GLY A 67 -13.07 7.41 2.72
N ARG A 68 -13.14 6.42 3.62
CA ARG A 68 -12.53 6.51 4.94
C ARG A 68 -11.02 6.52 4.82
N ARG A 69 -10.37 7.39 5.60
CA ARG A 69 -8.92 7.57 5.62
C ARG A 69 -8.36 7.00 6.90
N ASP A 70 -7.51 6.01 6.76
CA ASP A 70 -6.78 5.39 7.85
C ASP A 70 -5.30 5.79 7.77
N TYR A 71 -4.73 6.19 8.90
CA TYR A 71 -3.33 6.59 8.99
C TYR A 71 -2.53 5.49 9.69
N TYR A 72 -1.42 5.11 9.07
CA TYR A 72 -0.48 4.16 9.66
C TYR A 72 0.90 4.79 9.76
N ARG A 73 1.75 4.17 10.58
CA ARG A 73 3.15 4.56 10.76
C ARG A 73 4.03 3.36 10.45
N VAL A 74 5.12 3.59 9.72
CA VAL A 74 6.13 2.56 9.47
C VAL A 74 6.80 2.22 10.80
N THR A 75 6.72 0.97 11.23
CA THR A 75 7.31 0.48 12.49
C THR A 75 8.56 -0.37 12.26
N ASP A 76 8.67 -1.00 11.10
CA ASP A 76 9.79 -1.85 10.71
C ASP A 76 9.98 -1.77 9.18
N ARG A 77 11.21 -1.97 8.71
CA ARG A 77 11.55 -2.12 7.29
C ARG A 77 12.68 -3.12 7.17
N ARG A 78 12.49 -4.16 6.37
CA ARG A 78 13.45 -5.24 6.12
C ARG A 78 13.76 -5.36 4.64
#